data_AF-A0A6B3DQI5-F1
#
_entry.id   AF-A0A6B3DQI5-F1
#
_cell.length_a   1.000
_cell.length_b   1.000
_cell.length_c   1.000
_cell.angle_alpha   90.00
_cell.angle_beta   90.00
_cell.angle_gamma   90.00
#
_symmetry.space_group_name_H-M   'P 1'
#
loop_
_entity.id
_entity.type
_entity.pdbx_description
1 polymer ?
#
loop_
_entity_poly.entity_id
_entity_poly.type
_entity_poly.pdbx_seq_one_letter_code
_entity_poly.pdbx_strand_id
1 'polypeptide(L)' 'VRASVRHLDTPYDRLLMDGVVRPEARRRTAAEVESVLASWRGPGPPAD' A
#
# COMPACT_ATOMS: atom_id res chain seq x y z
N VAL A 1 1.97 -0.40 -10.97
CA VAL A 1 2.81 -0.33 -9.75
C VAL A 1 1.96 -0.25 -8.47
N ARG A 2 1.39 0.90 -8.09
CA ARG A 2 0.59 1.04 -6.85
C ARG A 2 -0.57 0.03 -6.72
N ALA A 3 -1.26 -0.26 -7.83
CA ALA A 3 -2.32 -1.26 -7.85
C ALA A 3 -1.75 -2.66 -7.54
N SER A 4 -0.63 -3.05 -8.17
CA SER A 4 0.06 -4.31 -7.92
C SER A 4 0.50 -4.41 -6.45
N VAL A 5 1.14 -3.38 -5.90
CA VAL A 5 1.54 -3.34 -4.48
C VAL A 5 0.36 -3.55 -3.55
N ARG A 6 -0.77 -2.90 -3.83
CA ARG A 6 -1.98 -3.08 -3.03
C ARG A 6 -2.44 -4.53 -2.99
N HIS A 7 -2.40 -5.25 -4.11
CA HIS A 7 -2.87 -6.63 -4.18
C HIS A 7 -1.86 -7.64 -3.64
N LEU A 8 -0.57 -7.41 -3.88
CA LEU A 8 0.48 -8.39 -3.59
C LEU A 8 1.11 -8.19 -2.21
N ASP A 9 1.23 -6.94 -1.76
CA ASP A 9 2.04 -6.56 -0.61
C ASP A 9 1.22 -5.99 0.57
N THR A 10 -0.11 -6.03 0.48
CA THR A 10 -0.99 -5.56 1.58
C THR A 10 -2.17 -6.51 1.81
N PRO A 11 -2.85 -6.46 2.97
CA PRO A 11 -4.06 -7.26 3.25
C PRO A 11 -5.30 -6.90 2.40
N TYR A 12 -5.16 -6.11 1.34
CA TYR A 12 -6.29 -5.59 0.56
C TYR A 12 -7.24 -6.69 0.09
N ASP A 13 -6.72 -7.78 -0.48
CA ASP A 13 -7.58 -8.86 -0.99
C ASP A 13 -8.28 -9.61 0.14
N ARG A 14 -7.62 -9.77 1.29
CA ARG A 14 -8.25 -10.31 2.50
C ARG A 14 -9.39 -9.42 2.98
N LEU A 15 -9.20 -8.11 3.04
CA LEU A 15 -10.25 -7.16 3.41
C LEU A 15 -11.46 -7.26 2.48
N LEU A 16 -11.24 -7.42 1.17
CA LEU A 16 -12.33 -7.63 0.22
C LEU A 16 -13.05 -8.96 0.45
N MET A 17 -12.31 -10.04 0.72
CA MET A 17 -12.89 -11.35 1.07
C MET A 17 -13.70 -11.30 2.37
N ASP A 18 -13.27 -10.48 3.34
CA ASP A 18 -13.96 -10.23 4.61
C ASP A 18 -15.16 -9.27 4.46
N GLY A 19 -15.51 -8.86 3.23
CA GLY A 19 -16.68 -8.02 2.94
C GLY A 19 -16.45 -6.52 3.11
N VAL A 20 -15.21 -6.07 3.32
CA VAL A 20 -14.89 -4.65 3.41
C VAL A 20 -15.05 -4.00 2.03
N VAL A 21 -15.82 -2.91 1.96
CA VAL A 21 -16.05 -2.18 0.70
C VAL A 21 -14.75 -1.59 0.16
N ARG A 22 -14.62 -1.51 -1.18
CA ARG A 22 -13.39 -1.04 -1.86
C ARG A 22 -12.86 0.31 -1.36
N PRO A 23 -13.69 1.35 -1.11
CA PRO A 23 -13.18 2.63 -0.59
C PRO A 23 -12.54 2.49 0.80
N GLU A 24 -13.15 1.69 1.67
CA GLU A 24 -12.65 1.40 3.02
C GLU A 24 -11.34 0.60 2.98
N ALA A 25 -11.31 -0.47 2.18
CA ALA A 25 -10.11 -1.29 2.00
C ALA A 25 -8.94 -0.48 1.45
N ARG A 26 -9.20 0.44 0.50
CA ARG A 26 -8.18 1.37 -0.03
C ARG A 26 -7.66 2.33 1.03
N ARG A 27 -8.55 2.85 1.89
CA ARG A 27 -8.14 3.77 2.96
C ARG A 27 -7.24 3.05 3.97
N ARG A 28 -7.59 1.83 4.36
CA ARG A 28 -6.82 1.03 5.33
C ARG A 28 -5.42 0.68 4.83
N THR A 29 -5.27 0.32 3.56
CA THR A 29 -3.96 -0.10 3.02
C THR A 29 -3.11 1.04 2.47
N ALA A 30 -3.61 2.29 2.48
CA ALA A 30 -2.92 3.42 1.85
C ALA A 30 -1.51 3.63 2.41
N ALA A 31 -1.34 3.63 3.74
CA ALA A 31 -0.05 3.85 4.38
C ALA A 31 0.97 2.73 4.07
N GLU A 32 0.52 1.48 4.05
CA GLU A 32 1.39 0.32 3.75
C GLU A 32 1.85 0.34 2.29
N VAL A 33 0.95 0.69 1.37
CA VAL A 33 1.31 0.91 -0.04
C VAL A 33 2.35 2.02 -0.18
N GLU A 34 2.20 3.15 0.52
CA GLU A 34 3.23 4.20 0.50
C GLU A 34 4.56 3.71 1.07
N SER A 35 4.54 2.92 2.15
CA SER A 35 5.75 2.37 2.77
C SER A 35 6.53 1.47 1.81
N VAL A 36 5.84 0.59 1.08
CA VAL A 36 6.47 -0.26 0.06
C VAL A 36 7.03 0.57 -1.09
N LEU A 37 6.29 1.57 -1.56
CA LEU A 37 6.78 2.44 -2.63
C LEU A 37 7.96 3.32 -2.19
N ALA A 38 8.01 3.73 -0.92
CA ALA A 38 9.10 4.50 -0.35
C ALA A 38 10.38 3.66 -0.20
N SER A 39 10.26 2.39 0.19
CA SER A 39 11.43 1.51 0.34
C SER A 39 12.17 1.29 -0.98
N TRP A 40 11.45 1.29 -2.10
CA TRP A 40 12.05 1.17 -3.43
C TRP A 40 12.78 2.44 -3.91
N ARG A 41 12.42 3.61 -3.38
CA ARG A 41 13.13 4.86 -3.72
C ARG A 41 14.50 4.95 -3.05
N GLY A 42 14.77 4.12 -2.05
CA GLY A 42 15.97 4.22 -1.21
C GLY A 42 15.95 5.48 -0.34
N PRO A 43 16.97 5.66 0.54
CA PRO A 43 17.14 6.93 1.25
C PRO A 43 17.31 8.05 0.21
N GLY A 44 16.53 9.13 0.38
CA GLY A 44 16.75 10.35 -0.38
C GLY A 44 18.18 10.87 -0.15
N PRO A 45 18.74 11.69 -1.06
CA PRO A 45 20.03 12.32 -0.82
C PRO A 45 19.98 13.04 0.54
N PRO A 46 21.09 13.03 1.32
CA PRO A 46 21.14 13.76 2.58
C PRO A 46 20.71 15.20 2.35
N ALA A 47 19.84 15.72 3.22
CA ALA A 47 19.46 17.12 3.18
C ALA A 47 20.68 17.96 3.63
N ASP A 48 21.13 18.85 2.75
CA ASP A 48 22.14 19.88 3.05
C ASP A 48 21.61 20.93 4.05
#